data_AF-A0A1I3MXE6-F1
#
_entry.id   AF-A0A1I3MXE6-F1
#
_cell.length_a   1.000
_cell.length_b   1.000
_cell.length_c   1.000
_cell.angle_alpha   90.00
_cell.angle_beta   90.00
_cell.angle_gamma   90.00
#
_symmetry.space_group_name_H-M   'P 1'
#
loop_
_entity.id
_entity.type
_entity.pdbx_description
1 polymer ?
#
loop_
_entity_poly.entity_id
_entity_poly.type
_entity_poly.pdbx_seq_one_letter_code
_entity_poly.pdbx_strand_id
1 'polypeptide(L)'
;MRLSLEEMNILSERLEKEEARLHQLFQNPTYQGEARAGLQIISELQKKFRDLQAELTPEEKQMLSRLLKEEVSHIHGHSMGIYESILSKVNGTPSLGDG
;
A
#
# COMPACT_ATOMS: atom_id res chain seq x y z
N MET A 1 14.03 -1.03 -3.11
CA MET A 1 12.91 -1.83 -3.62
C MET A 1 12.56 -1.31 -5.01
N ARG A 2 12.68 -2.11 -6.08
CA ARG A 2 12.39 -1.62 -7.46
C ARG A 2 10.99 -2.00 -7.90
N LEU A 3 10.08 -1.03 -7.81
CA LEU A 3 8.75 -1.11 -8.39
C LEU A 3 8.79 -0.57 -9.81
N SER A 4 8.01 -1.19 -10.70
CA SER A 4 7.80 -0.74 -12.07
C SER A 4 6.88 0.49 -12.07
N LEU A 5 6.85 1.23 -13.17
CA LEU A 5 5.98 2.39 -13.33
C LEU A 5 4.50 2.04 -13.10
N GLU A 6 4.02 0.92 -13.65
CA GLU A 6 2.65 0.44 -13.41
C GLU A 6 2.39 0.11 -11.93
N GLU A 7 3.34 -0.55 -11.27
CA GLU A 7 3.24 -0.88 -9.84
C GLU A 7 3.18 0.39 -8.98
N MET A 8 4.01 1.39 -9.30
CA MET A 8 3.97 2.69 -8.64
C MET A 8 2.68 3.45 -8.90
N ASN A 9 2.17 3.42 -10.13
CA ASN A 9 0.98 4.16 -10.50
C ASN A 9 -0.26 3.60 -9.77
N ILE A 10 -0.38 2.27 -9.70
CA ILE A 10 -1.44 1.61 -8.92
C ILE A 10 -1.28 1.93 -7.43
N LEU A 11 -0.06 1.86 -6.88
CA LEU A 11 0.17 2.18 -5.48
C LEU A 11 -0.18 3.64 -5.15
N SER A 12 0.23 4.58 -5.99
CA SER A 12 -0.10 5.99 -5.84
C SER A 12 -1.61 6.22 -5.87
N GLU A 13 -2.31 5.67 -6.86
CA GLU A 13 -3.77 5.77 -6.94
C GLU A 13 -4.46 5.22 -5.68
N ARG A 14 -3.96 4.10 -5.14
CA ARG A 14 -4.52 3.47 -3.94
C ARG A 14 -4.25 4.27 -2.67
N LEU A 15 -3.03 4.80 -2.54
CA LEU A 15 -2.69 5.68 -1.43
C LEU A 15 -3.52 6.96 -1.47
N GLU A 16 -3.72 7.58 -2.64
CA GLU A 16 -4.58 8.77 -2.78
C GLU A 16 -6.03 8.47 -2.40
N LYS A 17 -6.57 7.32 -2.80
CA LYS A 17 -7.94 6.92 -2.45
C LYS A 17 -8.12 6.68 -0.95
N GLU A 18 -7.17 6.00 -0.30
CA GLU A 18 -7.20 5.79 1.15
C GLU A 18 -6.91 7.10 1.91
N GLU A 19 -6.04 7.97 1.41
CA GLU A 19 -5.79 9.30 1.96
C GLU A 19 -7.08 10.13 1.97
N ALA A 20 -7.80 10.17 0.84
CA ALA A 20 -9.08 10.85 0.75
C ALA A 20 -10.11 10.27 1.75
N ARG A 21 -10.15 8.93 1.88
CA ARG A 21 -11.04 8.25 2.83
C ARG A 21 -10.70 8.60 4.28
N LEU A 22 -9.42 8.60 4.63
CA LEU A 22 -8.95 8.97 5.96
C LEU A 22 -9.15 10.46 6.22
N HIS A 23 -9.00 11.33 5.23
CA HIS A 23 -9.35 12.75 5.36
C HIS A 23 -10.83 12.94 5.67
N GLN A 24 -11.73 12.15 5.07
CA GLN A 24 -13.15 12.17 5.44
C GLN A 24 -13.39 11.63 6.86
N LEU A 25 -12.70 10.56 7.26
CA LEU A 25 -12.77 10.04 8.62
C LEU A 25 -12.19 11.02 9.65
N PHE A 26 -11.20 11.82 9.27
CA PHE A 26 -10.58 12.83 10.12
C PHE A 26 -11.55 13.97 10.47
N GLN A 27 -12.56 14.21 9.62
CA GLN A 27 -13.66 15.14 9.93
C GLN A 27 -14.59 14.59 11.02
N ASN A 28 -14.56 13.28 11.29
CA ASN A 28 -15.32 12.65 12.37
C ASN A 28 -14.48 12.59 13.66
N PRO A 29 -14.89 13.25 14.76
CA PRO A 29 -14.12 13.29 16.00
C PRO A 29 -13.91 11.91 16.63
N THR A 30 -14.84 10.97 16.39
CA THR A 30 -14.76 9.58 16.87
C THR A 30 -13.59 8.81 16.24
N TYR A 31 -13.28 9.07 14.97
CA TYR A 31 -12.25 8.32 14.22
C TYR A 31 -11.01 9.17 13.94
N GLN A 32 -10.94 10.39 14.47
CA GLN A 32 -9.89 11.35 14.18
C GLN A 32 -8.50 10.83 14.56
N GLY A 33 -8.38 10.09 15.67
CA GLY A 33 -7.12 9.48 16.11
C GLY A 33 -6.60 8.43 15.13
N GLU A 34 -7.46 7.50 14.72
CA GLU A 34 -7.14 6.46 13.74
C GLU A 34 -6.85 7.05 12.36
N ALA A 35 -7.68 8.01 11.92
CA ALA A 35 -7.51 8.72 10.67
C ALA A 35 -6.16 9.44 10.60
N ARG A 36 -5.76 10.11 11.70
CA ARG A 36 -4.46 10.78 11.79
C ARG A 36 -3.29 9.81 11.69
N ALA A 37 -3.36 8.68 12.39
CA ALA A 37 -2.33 7.64 12.31
C ALA A 37 -2.21 7.10 10.88
N GLY A 38 -3.35 6.82 10.22
CA GLY A 38 -3.36 6.37 8.83
C GLY A 38 -2.76 7.38 7.86
N LEU A 39 -3.11 8.66 7.98
CA LEU A 39 -2.56 9.72 7.12
C LEU A 39 -1.04 9.86 7.27
N GLN A 40 -0.51 9.70 8.49
CA GLN A 40 0.94 9.70 8.70
C GLN A 40 1.62 8.54 7.99
N ILE A 41 1.07 7.33 8.09
CA ILE A 41 1.61 6.14 7.41
C ILE A 41 1.59 6.33 5.90
N ILE A 42 0.50 6.86 5.33
CA ILE A 42 0.40 7.12 3.88
C ILE A 42 1.43 8.14 3.42
N SER A 43 1.62 9.23 4.17
CA SER A 43 2.59 10.26 3.82
C SER A 43 4.02 9.72 3.84
N GLU A 44 4.36 8.89 4.82
CA GLU A 44 5.66 8.21 4.89
C GLU A 44 5.83 7.23 3.71
N LEU A 45 4.80 6.43 3.40
CA LEU A 45 4.80 5.53 2.25
C LEU A 45 5.05 6.26 0.93
N GLN A 46 4.35 7.36 0.67
CA GLN A 46 4.53 8.16 -0.54
C GLN A 46 5.96 8.72 -0.66
N LYS A 47 6.54 9.20 0.45
CA LYS A 47 7.95 9.64 0.47
C LYS A 47 8.89 8.49 0.17
N LYS A 48 8.68 7.32 0.77
CA LYS A 48 9.54 6.15 0.57
C LYS A 48 9.44 5.57 -0.84
N PHE A 49 8.24 5.58 -1.44
CA PHE A 49 8.07 5.19 -2.83
C PHE A 49 8.78 6.16 -3.79
N ARG A 50 8.82 7.46 -3.46
CA ARG A 50 9.63 8.44 -4.19
C ARG A 50 11.12 8.22 -4.01
N ASP A 51 11.54 7.79 -2.81
CA ASP A 51 12.96 7.62 -2.48
C ASP A 51 13.57 6.32 -3.04
N LEU A 52 12.76 5.34 -3.48
CA LEU A 52 13.15 4.08 -4.16
C LEU A 52 14.12 3.14 -3.39
N GLN A 53 14.81 3.65 -2.37
CA GLN A 53 15.76 2.94 -1.51
C GLN A 53 15.27 2.80 -0.06
N ALA A 54 14.21 3.49 0.33
CA ALA A 54 13.75 3.45 1.71
C ALA A 54 13.10 2.10 2.07
N GLU A 55 13.52 1.56 3.21
CA GLU A 55 12.97 0.34 3.77
C GLU A 55 11.59 0.61 4.40
N LEU A 56 10.61 -0.22 4.07
CA LEU A 56 9.27 -0.15 4.64
C LEU A 56 9.27 -0.74 6.05
N THR A 57 8.68 -0.02 7.01
CA THR A 57 8.45 -0.52 8.37
C THR A 57 7.40 -1.63 8.36
N PRO A 58 7.34 -2.49 9.39
CA PRO A 58 6.32 -3.53 9.49
C PRO A 58 4.88 -2.98 9.44
N GLU A 59 4.62 -1.82 10.03
CA GLU A 59 3.30 -1.17 10.01
C GLU A 59 2.91 -0.72 8.60
N GLU A 60 3.84 -0.10 7.88
CA GLU A 60 3.67 0.27 6.47
C GLU A 60 3.42 -0.96 5.57
N LYS A 61 4.17 -2.04 5.77
CA LYS A 61 3.99 -3.32 5.05
C LYS A 61 2.62 -3.93 5.32
N GLN A 62 2.15 -3.88 6.57
CA GLN A 62 0.82 -4.38 6.95
C GLN A 62 -0.29 -3.57 6.29
N MET A 63 -0.20 -2.23 6.30
CA MET A 63 -1.17 -1.37 5.66
C MET A 63 -1.24 -1.60 4.15
N LEU A 64 -0.09 -1.65 3.47
CA LEU A 64 0.00 -1.99 2.05
C LEU A 64 -0.58 -3.37 1.77
N SER A 65 -0.19 -4.39 2.55
CA SER A 65 -0.69 -5.74 2.36
C SER A 65 -2.21 -5.82 2.49
N ARG A 66 -2.79 -5.07 3.42
CA ARG A 66 -4.23 -5.00 3.62
C ARG A 66 -4.93 -4.33 2.43
N LEU A 67 -4.44 -3.16 2.01
CA LEU A 67 -4.94 -2.42 0.84
C LEU A 67 -4.92 -3.27 -0.43
N LEU A 68 -3.81 -3.96 -0.68
CA LEU A 68 -3.63 -4.79 -1.86
C LEU A 68 -4.52 -6.04 -1.80
N LYS A 69 -4.68 -6.67 -0.62
CA LYS A 69 -5.54 -7.86 -0.45
C LYS A 69 -7.03 -7.55 -0.61
N GLU A 70 -7.50 -6.43 -0.07
CA GLU A 70 -8.91 -6.01 -0.22
C GLU A 70 -9.28 -5.83 -1.71
N GLU A 71 -8.34 -5.33 -2.52
CA GLU A 71 -8.55 -5.15 -3.96
C GLU A 71 -8.35 -6.42 -4.78
N VAL A 72 -7.38 -7.27 -4.46
CA VAL A 72 -7.27 -8.60 -5.12
C VAL A 72 -8.55 -9.41 -4.93
N SER A 73 -9.21 -9.26 -3.77
CA SER A 73 -10.49 -9.90 -3.51
C SER A 73 -11.66 -9.30 -4.29
N HIS A 74 -11.50 -8.11 -4.87
CA HIS A 74 -12.53 -7.36 -5.61
C HIS A 74 -12.28 -7.33 -7.13
N ILE A 75 -11.04 -7.51 -7.58
CA ILE A 75 -10.64 -7.43 -8.98
C ILE A 75 -10.44 -8.83 -9.56
N HIS A 76 -11.35 -9.28 -10.42
CA HIS A 76 -11.17 -10.47 -11.25
C HIS A 76 -10.54 -10.07 -12.59
N GLY A 77 -9.21 -10.10 -12.72
CA GLY A 77 -8.55 -9.88 -14.01
C GLY A 77 -7.07 -9.47 -13.95
N HIS A 78 -6.50 -9.14 -15.12
CA HIS A 78 -5.09 -8.85 -15.44
C HIS A 78 -4.32 -8.04 -14.39
N SER A 79 -4.99 -7.15 -13.66
CA SER A 79 -4.38 -6.35 -12.60
C SER A 79 -3.90 -7.17 -11.40
N MET A 80 -4.46 -8.37 -11.14
CA MET A 80 -4.09 -9.24 -10.02
C MET A 80 -2.58 -9.55 -9.99
N GLY A 81 -1.97 -9.82 -11.16
CA GLY A 81 -0.54 -10.12 -11.24
C GLY A 81 0.35 -8.94 -10.80
N ILE A 82 -0.11 -7.70 -11.00
CA ILE A 82 0.60 -6.50 -10.56
C ILE A 82 0.51 -6.37 -9.03
N TYR A 83 -0.66 -6.62 -8.44
CA TYR A 83 -0.86 -6.62 -6.99
C TYR A 83 -0.01 -7.69 -6.29
N GLU A 84 0.03 -8.90 -6.83
CA GLU A 84 0.87 -9.99 -6.30
C GLU A 84 2.36 -9.67 -6.43
N SER A 85 2.79 -9.07 -7.55
CA SER A 85 4.17 -8.60 -7.75
C SER A 85 4.56 -7.55 -6.71
N ILE A 86 3.69 -6.57 -6.45
CA ILE A 86 3.91 -5.55 -5.42
C ILE A 86 4.02 -6.19 -4.03
N LEU A 87 3.06 -7.05 -3.66
CA LEU A 87 3.04 -7.75 -2.37
C LEU A 87 4.31 -8.55 -2.14
N SER A 88 4.78 -9.29 -3.16
CA SER A 88 6.02 -10.05 -3.11
C SER A 88 7.23 -9.14 -2.83
N LYS A 89 7.32 -8.00 -3.53
CA LYS A 89 8.40 -7.02 -3.36
C LYS A 89 8.34 -6.30 -2.01
N VAL A 90 7.14 -6.01 -1.48
CA VAL A 90 6.90 -5.34 -0.19
C VAL A 90 7.26 -6.26 0.97
N ASN A 91 6.83 -7.53 0.92
CA ASN A 91 7.06 -8.48 2.01
C ASN A 91 8.48 -9.04 2.05
N GLY A 92 9.33 -8.77 1.06
CA GLY A 92 10.75 -9.11 1.10
C GLY A 92 11.01 -10.59 1.38
N THR A 93 10.16 -11.47 0.86
CA THR A 93 10.40 -12.92 0.93
C THR A 93 10.84 -13.40 -0.45
N PRO A 94 11.97 -14.15 -0.54
CA PRO A 94 12.34 -14.82 -1.77
C PRO A 94 11.16 -15.68 -2.22
N SER A 95 10.95 -15.77 -3.52
CA SER A 95 10.19 -16.86 -4.12
C SER A 95 10.51 -18.15 -3.34
N LEU A 96 9.53 -18.66 -2.60
CA LEU A 96 9.52 -20.08 -2.28
C LEU A 96 9.27 -20.76 -3.63
N GLY A 97 10.38 -21.08 -4.29
CA GLY A 97 10.38 -22.14 -5.28
C GLY A 97 10.06 -23.46 -4.59
N ASP A 98 9.33 -24.28 -5.36
CA ASP A 98 9.45 -25.73 -5.46
C ASP A 98 9.20 -26.58 -4.19
N GLY A 99 8.15 -27.39 -4.29
CA GLY A 99 7.78 -28.46 -3.36
C GLY A 99 6.49 -29.11 -3.80
#